data_AF-A0A5T1UUK3-F1
#
_entry.id   AF-A0A5T1UUK3-F1
#
_cell.length_a   1.000
_cell.length_b   1.000
_cell.length_c   1.000
_cell.angle_alpha   90.00
_cell.angle_beta   90.00
_cell.angle_gamma   90.00
#
_symmetry.space_group_name_H-M   'P 1'
#
loop_
_entity.id
_entity.type
_entity.pdbx_description
1 polymer ?
#
loop_
_entity_poly.entity_id
_entity_poly.type
_entity_poly.pdbx_seq_one_letter_code
_entity_poly.pdbx_strand_id
1 'polypeptide(L)'
;MINGINSYSSYNYTNTFSNNTPNTKSSNTVNETSNLVSDKSRTVSKMLGYGVDKDGFFTSDFNEAADLPKDYKIYAKDIENFVNIQTKSLLSSYINIDIVKNIGNAYKVFSQLLNDELNNKINFTKEDLVKIPQGFEFNQNTLEINKKYNLND
;
A
#
# COMPACT_ATOMS: atom_id res chain seq x y z
N MET A 1 6.14 -13.24 -28.16
CA MET A 1 4.81 -12.59 -28.20
C MET A 1 4.54 -12.06 -26.81
N ILE A 2 4.57 -10.73 -26.66
CA ILE A 2 4.27 -10.04 -25.39
C ILE A 2 2.81 -9.58 -25.51
N ASN A 3 1.93 -10.13 -24.68
CA ASN A 3 0.57 -9.64 -24.56
C ASN A 3 0.58 -8.47 -23.57
N GLY A 4 0.45 -7.25 -24.11
CA GLY A 4 0.28 -6.04 -23.32
C GLY A 4 -1.03 -6.09 -22.53
N ILE A 5 -0.94 -5.79 -21.24
CA ILE A 5 -2.10 -5.58 -20.36
C ILE A 5 -2.61 -4.15 -20.63
N ASN A 6 -3.92 -4.04 -20.87
CA ASN A 6 -4.63 -2.84 -21.25
C ASN A 6 -4.75 -1.81 -20.11
N SER A 7 -4.87 -0.56 -20.54
CA SER A 7 -5.09 0.72 -19.86
C SER A 7 -5.79 0.70 -18.49
N TYR A 8 -5.20 1.40 -17.51
CA TYR A 8 -5.91 1.87 -16.31
C TYR A 8 -6.47 3.28 -16.55
N SER A 9 -7.74 3.44 -16.21
CA SER A 9 -8.50 4.69 -16.20
C SER A 9 -7.87 5.68 -15.20
N SER A 10 -7.51 6.86 -15.67
CA SER A 10 -7.02 7.95 -14.81
C SER A 10 -8.21 8.58 -14.09
N TYR A 11 -8.39 8.25 -12.82
CA TYR A 11 -9.27 9.02 -11.94
C TYR A 11 -8.43 10.00 -11.13
N ASN A 12 -8.59 11.29 -11.44
CA ASN A 12 -8.02 12.38 -10.66
C ASN A 12 -8.81 12.54 -9.36
N TYR A 13 -8.23 12.11 -8.24
CA TYR A 13 -8.67 12.52 -6.92
C TYR A 13 -7.52 13.22 -6.21
N THR A 14 -7.83 14.21 -5.37
CA THR A 14 -6.86 14.93 -4.54
C THR A 14 -7.03 14.46 -3.10
N ASN A 15 -6.02 13.81 -2.52
CA ASN A 15 -5.99 13.47 -1.10
C ASN A 15 -4.73 14.07 -0.46
N THR A 16 -4.90 14.65 0.71
CA THR A 16 -3.83 15.23 1.54
C THR A 16 -3.38 14.17 2.54
N PHE A 17 -2.08 13.86 2.58
CA PHE A 17 -1.54 12.90 3.54
C PHE A 17 -1.47 13.57 4.91
N SER A 18 -2.44 13.27 5.77
CA SER A 18 -2.46 13.79 7.13
C SER A 18 -1.58 12.92 8.02
N ASN A 19 -0.36 13.40 8.29
CA ASN A 19 0.48 12.86 9.36
C ASN A 19 -0.24 13.04 10.69
N ASN A 20 -0.41 11.94 11.42
CA ASN A 20 -1.04 11.88 12.74
C ASN A 20 -0.43 12.90 13.71
N THR A 21 -1.10 14.04 13.87
CA THR A 21 -0.91 14.95 14.99
C THR A 21 -2.27 15.11 15.66
N PRO A 22 -2.41 14.90 16.98
CA PRO A 22 -3.73 14.96 17.62
C PRO A 22 -4.14 16.43 17.74
N ASN A 23 -5.10 16.87 16.94
CA ASN A 23 -5.80 18.13 17.23
C ASN A 23 -7.30 18.04 16.90
N THR A 24 -8.05 18.07 18.00
CA THR A 24 -9.36 18.72 18.21
C THR A 24 -10.45 18.59 17.14
N LYS A 25 -11.54 17.92 17.55
CA LYS A 25 -12.91 18.00 17.01
C LYS A 25 -13.20 19.35 16.33
N SER A 26 -13.45 19.29 15.03
CA SER A 26 -14.32 20.26 14.35
C SER A 26 -15.34 19.47 13.54
N SER A 27 -16.59 19.54 13.99
CA SER A 27 -17.74 18.95 13.33
C SER A 27 -18.02 19.72 12.05
N ASN A 28 -17.66 19.15 10.90
CA ASN A 28 -18.28 19.49 9.62
C ASN A 28 -18.38 18.20 8.80
N THR A 29 -19.58 17.63 8.79
CA THR A 29 -20.04 16.61 7.84
C THR A 29 -20.03 17.21 6.43
N VAL A 30 -18.88 17.18 5.79
CA VAL A 30 -18.76 17.22 4.34
C VAL A 30 -18.77 15.77 3.91
N ASN A 31 -19.73 15.40 3.06
CA ASN A 31 -19.71 14.14 2.32
C ASN A 31 -18.47 14.13 1.42
N GLU A 32 -17.30 13.87 1.99
CA GLU A 32 -16.16 13.44 1.22
C GLU A 32 -16.54 12.08 0.66
N THR A 33 -16.58 11.96 -0.66
CA THR A 33 -16.42 10.65 -1.32
C THR A 33 -15.04 10.14 -0.93
N SER A 34 -14.94 9.63 0.29
CA SER A 34 -13.70 9.36 0.96
C SER A 34 -13.02 8.24 0.19
N ASN A 35 -11.82 8.46 -0.32
CA ASN A 35 -10.99 7.41 -0.93
C ASN A 35 -10.57 6.31 0.07
N LEU A 36 -11.12 6.34 1.28
CA LEU A 36 -10.98 5.34 2.32
C LEU A 36 -11.35 3.94 1.81
N VAL A 37 -10.65 2.96 2.39
CA VAL A 37 -11.06 1.57 2.29
C VAL A 37 -12.44 1.39 2.94
N SER A 38 -13.17 0.40 2.47
CA SER A 38 -14.45 0.03 3.06
C SER A 38 -14.28 -0.45 4.50
N ASP A 39 -15.22 -0.07 5.36
CA ASP A 39 -15.25 -0.56 6.75
C ASP A 39 -15.40 -2.08 6.78
N LYS A 40 -14.81 -2.73 7.78
CA LYS A 40 -14.91 -4.19 8.02
C LYS A 40 -16.34 -4.72 7.97
N SER A 41 -17.34 -3.96 8.41
CA SER A 41 -18.76 -4.34 8.36
C SER A 41 -19.29 -4.54 6.93
N ARG A 42 -18.62 -4.00 5.91
CA ARG A 42 -18.97 -4.15 4.49
C ARG A 42 -18.31 -5.35 3.81
N THR A 43 -17.68 -6.22 4.60
CA THR A 43 -17.08 -7.47 4.14
C THR A 43 -18.11 -8.37 3.48
N VAL A 44 -17.83 -8.83 2.25
CA VAL A 44 -18.63 -9.85 1.56
C VAL A 44 -17.92 -11.19 1.44
N SER A 45 -16.59 -11.22 1.60
CA SER A 45 -15.78 -12.45 1.58
C SER A 45 -14.51 -12.27 2.42
N LYS A 46 -13.74 -13.35 2.63
CA LYS A 46 -12.47 -13.27 3.37
C LYS A 46 -11.30 -13.76 2.54
N MET A 47 -10.16 -13.12 2.68
CA MET A 47 -8.89 -13.49 2.08
C MET A 47 -7.78 -13.38 3.14
N LEU A 48 -6.94 -14.41 3.29
CA LEU A 48 -5.87 -14.46 4.30
C LEU A 48 -6.35 -14.14 5.74
N GLY A 49 -7.64 -14.37 6.04
CA GLY A 49 -8.26 -14.08 7.34
C GLY A 49 -8.92 -12.70 7.47
N TYR A 50 -8.75 -11.80 6.49
CA TYR A 50 -9.25 -10.42 6.52
C TYR A 50 -10.42 -10.22 5.57
N GLY A 51 -11.24 -9.20 5.84
CA GLY A 51 -12.40 -8.89 5.03
C GLY A 51 -12.04 -8.36 3.64
N VAL A 52 -12.86 -8.72 2.65
CA VAL A 52 -12.81 -8.23 1.28
C VAL A 52 -14.18 -7.70 0.92
N ASP A 53 -14.23 -6.50 0.35
CA ASP A 53 -15.46 -5.84 -0.05
C ASP A 53 -15.98 -6.30 -1.42
N LYS A 54 -17.13 -5.75 -1.81
CA LYS A 54 -17.80 -6.11 -3.07
C LYS A 54 -16.98 -5.77 -4.33
N ASP A 55 -16.02 -4.85 -4.20
CA ASP A 55 -15.19 -4.37 -5.29
C ASP A 55 -13.83 -5.11 -5.33
N GLY A 56 -13.61 -6.07 -4.42
CA GLY A 56 -12.43 -6.93 -4.39
C GLY A 56 -11.25 -6.36 -3.59
N PHE A 57 -11.44 -5.25 -2.89
CA PHE A 57 -10.40 -4.66 -2.04
C PHE A 57 -10.48 -5.20 -0.61
N PHE A 58 -9.34 -5.28 0.06
CA PHE A 58 -9.32 -5.51 1.50
C PHE A 58 -10.05 -4.39 2.26
N THR A 59 -10.77 -4.78 3.31
CA THR A 59 -11.45 -3.83 4.21
C THR A 59 -10.48 -3.24 5.24
N SER A 60 -10.96 -2.27 6.02
CA SER A 60 -10.18 -1.52 7.01
C SER A 60 -9.42 -2.35 8.04
N ASP A 61 -9.90 -3.56 8.34
CA ASP A 61 -9.24 -4.48 9.28
C ASP A 61 -7.89 -5.00 8.78
N PHE A 62 -7.70 -5.13 7.47
CA PHE A 62 -6.39 -5.45 6.90
C PHE A 62 -5.42 -4.30 7.09
N ASN A 63 -5.83 -3.07 6.77
CA ASN A 63 -4.97 -1.88 6.90
C ASN A 63 -4.58 -1.65 8.36
N GLU A 64 -5.51 -1.84 9.31
CA GLU A 64 -5.22 -1.77 10.74
C GLU A 64 -4.17 -2.81 11.17
N ALA A 65 -4.31 -4.07 10.72
CA ALA A 65 -3.37 -5.12 11.07
C ALA A 65 -1.99 -4.96 10.41
N ALA A 66 -1.93 -4.36 9.22
CA ALA A 66 -0.71 -4.07 8.48
C ALA A 66 -0.10 -2.70 8.80
N ASP A 67 -0.72 -1.89 9.67
CA ASP A 67 -0.31 -0.51 9.98
C ASP A 67 -0.21 0.38 8.72
N LEU A 68 -1.23 0.30 7.86
CA LEU A 68 -1.35 1.07 6.61
C LEU A 68 -2.29 2.28 6.77
N PRO A 69 -2.15 3.32 5.94
CA PRO A 69 -3.11 4.40 5.86
C PRO A 69 -4.53 3.91 5.56
N LYS A 70 -5.53 4.61 6.08
CA LYS A 70 -6.95 4.23 5.95
C LYS A 70 -7.51 4.34 4.52
N ASP A 71 -6.80 5.03 3.63
CA ASP A 71 -7.15 5.17 2.21
C ASP A 71 -6.33 4.28 1.28
N TYR A 72 -5.43 3.45 1.82
CA TYR A 72 -4.61 2.56 1.02
C TYR A 72 -5.42 1.34 0.56
N LYS A 73 -5.89 1.35 -0.69
CA LYS A 73 -6.67 0.26 -1.28
C LYS A 73 -5.77 -0.83 -1.85
N ILE A 74 -5.93 -2.06 -1.35
CA ILE A 74 -5.18 -3.23 -1.83
C ILE A 74 -6.16 -4.23 -2.40
N TYR A 75 -5.98 -4.60 -3.67
CA TYR A 75 -6.78 -5.63 -4.31
C TYR A 75 -6.40 -6.99 -3.73
N ALA A 76 -7.37 -7.68 -3.12
CA ALA A 76 -7.08 -8.88 -2.32
C ALA A 76 -6.49 -10.02 -3.17
N LYS A 77 -6.91 -10.10 -4.43
CA LYS A 77 -6.44 -11.13 -5.38
C LYS A 77 -4.96 -10.95 -5.75
N ASP A 78 -4.44 -9.72 -5.76
CA ASP A 78 -3.03 -9.48 -6.09
C ASP A 78 -2.12 -9.99 -4.98
N ILE A 79 -2.50 -9.75 -3.72
CA ILE A 79 -1.76 -10.30 -2.57
C ILE A 79 -1.88 -11.82 -2.55
N GLU A 80 -3.07 -12.39 -2.78
CA GLU A 80 -3.23 -13.85 -2.85
C GLU A 80 -2.34 -14.47 -3.93
N ASN A 81 -2.34 -13.90 -5.13
CA ASN A 81 -1.51 -14.38 -6.23
C ASN A 81 -0.02 -14.25 -5.91
N PHE A 82 0.41 -13.12 -5.35
CA PHE A 82 1.79 -12.92 -4.90
C PHE A 82 2.19 -13.99 -3.88
N VAL A 83 1.41 -14.18 -2.82
CA VAL A 83 1.68 -15.20 -1.79
C VAL A 83 1.74 -16.60 -2.40
N ASN A 84 0.80 -16.94 -3.27
CA ASN A 84 0.77 -18.26 -3.93
C ASN A 84 1.99 -18.52 -4.82
N ILE A 85 2.50 -17.50 -5.51
CA ILE A 85 3.71 -17.61 -6.33
C ILE A 85 4.94 -17.74 -5.43
N GLN A 86 5.06 -16.88 -4.41
CA GLN A 86 6.25 -16.84 -3.56
C GLN A 86 6.38 -18.09 -2.68
N THR A 87 5.27 -18.59 -2.13
CA THR A 87 5.24 -19.83 -1.33
C THR A 87 5.58 -21.08 -2.14
N LYS A 88 5.33 -21.08 -3.46
CA LYS A 88 5.76 -22.16 -4.36
C LYS A 88 7.22 -22.03 -4.83
N SER A 89 7.88 -20.92 -4.54
CA SER A 89 9.23 -20.61 -5.01
C SER A 89 10.13 -20.23 -3.85
N LEU A 90 10.52 -18.95 -3.75
CA LEU A 90 11.48 -18.41 -2.78
C LEU A 90 11.14 -18.72 -1.33
N LEU A 91 9.84 -18.85 -1.02
CA LEU A 91 9.36 -19.03 0.34
C LEU A 91 8.92 -20.48 0.64
N SER A 92 9.20 -21.43 -0.25
CA SER A 92 8.79 -22.84 -0.12
C SER A 92 9.37 -23.57 1.09
N SER A 93 10.50 -23.11 1.62
CA SER A 93 11.14 -23.70 2.81
C SER A 93 10.65 -23.11 4.14
N TYR A 94 9.81 -22.07 4.10
CA TYR A 94 9.28 -21.44 5.32
C TYR A 94 7.98 -22.11 5.74
N ILE A 95 7.89 -22.46 7.03
CA ILE A 95 6.74 -23.16 7.61
C ILE A 95 5.56 -22.19 7.81
N ASN A 96 5.84 -20.94 8.16
CA ASN A 96 4.85 -19.89 8.37
C ASN A 96 5.41 -18.54 7.93
N ILE A 97 4.58 -17.73 7.28
CA ILE A 97 4.94 -16.40 6.81
C ILE A 97 3.82 -15.45 7.22
N ASP A 98 4.15 -14.46 8.03
CA ASP A 98 3.21 -13.41 8.41
C ASP A 98 3.07 -12.41 7.26
N ILE A 99 2.16 -12.69 6.33
CA ILE A 99 1.97 -11.86 5.13
C ILE A 99 1.61 -10.42 5.51
N VAL A 100 0.78 -10.24 6.53
CA VAL A 100 0.32 -8.91 6.95
C VAL A 100 1.48 -8.09 7.51
N LYS A 101 2.30 -8.70 8.37
CA LYS A 101 3.53 -8.06 8.86
C LYS A 101 4.48 -7.72 7.72
N ASN A 102 4.63 -8.60 6.73
CA ASN A 102 5.49 -8.35 5.57
C ASN A 102 4.99 -7.18 4.71
N ILE A 103 3.68 -7.08 4.46
CA ILE A 103 3.09 -5.95 3.74
C ILE A 103 3.29 -4.64 4.50
N GLY A 104 3.05 -4.63 5.82
CA GLY A 104 3.29 -3.46 6.66
C GLY A 104 4.76 -3.02 6.65
N ASN A 105 5.68 -3.98 6.78
CA ASN A 105 7.12 -3.71 6.70
C ASN A 105 7.53 -3.14 5.32
N ALA A 106 6.99 -3.68 4.23
CA ALA A 106 7.24 -3.18 2.88
C ALA A 106 6.75 -1.74 2.72
N TYR A 107 5.55 -1.42 3.22
CA TYR A 107 5.01 -0.05 3.22
C TYR A 107 5.87 0.90 4.07
N LYS A 108 6.31 0.47 5.26
CA LYS A 108 7.19 1.28 6.13
C LYS A 108 8.48 1.67 5.42
N VAL A 109 9.10 0.74 4.67
CA VAL A 109 10.30 1.04 3.88
C VAL A 109 9.96 1.93 2.69
N PHE A 110 8.91 1.59 1.94
CA PHE A 110 8.51 2.30 0.73
C PHE A 110 8.15 3.77 0.97
N SER A 111 7.36 4.06 2.01
CA SER A 111 6.96 5.43 2.37
C SER A 111 8.15 6.36 2.66
N GLN A 112 9.25 5.82 3.21
CA GLN A 112 10.48 6.59 3.44
C GLN A 112 11.23 6.94 2.15
N LEU A 113 10.97 6.24 1.04
CA LEU A 113 11.60 6.51 -0.27
C LEU A 113 10.91 7.66 -1.01
N LEU A 114 9.66 7.96 -0.66
CA LEU A 114 8.88 9.02 -1.27
C LEU A 114 9.31 10.40 -0.73
N ASN A 115 9.37 11.40 -1.61
CA ASN A 115 9.57 12.80 -1.23
C ASN A 115 8.21 13.50 -0.99
N ASP A 116 8.20 14.73 -0.49
CA ASP A 116 6.96 15.46 -0.16
C ASP A 116 6.01 15.65 -1.35
N GLU A 117 6.55 15.81 -2.56
CA GLU A 117 5.75 15.91 -3.79
C GLU A 117 5.01 14.60 -4.06
N LEU A 118 5.72 13.49 -3.96
CA LEU A 118 5.23 12.16 -4.30
C LEU A 118 4.33 11.58 -3.21
N ASN A 119 4.66 11.89 -1.97
CA ASN A 119 3.89 11.56 -0.78
C ASN A 119 2.49 12.16 -0.81
N ASN A 120 2.10 13.05 -1.72
CA ASN A 120 0.73 13.57 -1.82
C ASN A 120 -0.02 13.08 -3.05
N LYS A 121 0.56 12.16 -3.83
CA LYS A 121 -0.04 11.66 -5.06
C LYS A 121 -0.80 10.36 -4.82
N ILE A 122 -1.93 10.24 -5.52
CA ILE A 122 -2.73 9.01 -5.55
C ILE A 122 -2.20 8.04 -6.62
N ASN A 123 -1.65 8.57 -7.71
CA ASN A 123 -1.11 7.79 -8.82
C ASN A 123 0.26 8.34 -9.20
N PHE A 124 1.16 7.45 -9.62
CA PHE A 124 2.49 7.82 -10.08
C PHE A 124 2.56 7.76 -11.61
N THR A 125 3.06 8.83 -12.23
CA THR A 125 3.45 8.79 -13.64
C THR A 125 4.84 8.20 -13.81
N LYS A 126 5.30 8.00 -15.06
CA LYS A 126 6.68 7.53 -15.30
C LYS A 126 7.72 8.53 -14.77
N GLU A 127 7.41 9.82 -14.91
CA GLU A 127 8.22 10.94 -14.43
C GLU A 127 8.25 10.99 -12.90
N ASP A 128 7.21 10.49 -12.23
CA ASP A 128 7.20 10.34 -10.78
C ASP A 128 8.06 9.16 -10.31
N LEU A 129 7.98 8.02 -11.02
CA LEU A 129 8.73 6.82 -10.66
C LEU A 129 10.25 7.03 -10.75
N VAL A 130 10.73 7.86 -11.68
CA VAL A 130 12.17 8.20 -11.76
C VAL A 130 12.65 9.09 -10.61
N LYS A 131 11.74 9.71 -9.84
CA LYS A 131 12.08 10.49 -8.64
C LYS A 131 12.19 9.61 -7.38
N ILE A 132 11.71 8.37 -7.41
CA ILE A 132 11.88 7.40 -6.31
C ILE A 132 13.30 6.83 -6.41
N PRO A 133 14.11 6.84 -5.33
CA PRO A 133 15.44 6.23 -5.34
C PRO A 133 15.44 4.81 -5.94
N GLN A 134 16.34 4.55 -6.87
CA GLN A 134 16.39 3.25 -7.58
C GLN A 134 17.23 2.21 -6.84
N GLY A 135 18.08 2.65 -5.89
CA GLY A 135 18.73 1.79 -4.91
C GLY A 135 18.62 2.39 -3.51
N PHE A 136 18.63 1.54 -2.49
CA PHE A 136 18.64 1.98 -1.10
C PHE A 136 19.27 0.95 -0.17
N GLU A 137 19.84 1.43 0.93
CA GLU A 137 20.28 0.62 2.07
C GLU A 137 19.35 0.91 3.25
N PHE A 138 18.97 -0.13 3.99
CA PHE A 138 18.12 0.02 5.17
C PHE A 138 18.54 -0.93 6.27
N ASN A 139 18.26 -0.54 7.52
CA ASN A 139 18.47 -1.40 8.67
C ASN A 139 17.39 -2.48 8.72
N GLN A 140 17.78 -3.75 8.67
CA GLN A 140 16.82 -4.86 8.62
C GLN A 140 15.99 -5.02 9.91
N ASN A 141 16.48 -4.51 11.05
CA ASN A 141 15.77 -4.58 12.32
C ASN A 141 14.82 -3.40 12.52
N THR A 142 15.25 -2.18 12.22
CA THR A 142 14.44 -0.95 12.43
C THR A 142 13.58 -0.59 11.22
N LEU A 143 13.97 -1.07 10.04
CA LEU A 143 13.40 -0.75 8.73
C LEU A 143 13.61 0.71 8.31
N GLU A 144 14.59 1.38 8.90
CA GLU A 144 14.95 2.76 8.56
C GLU A 144 15.89 2.80 7.35
N ILE A 145 15.63 3.72 6.42
CA ILE A 145 16.49 3.96 5.26
C ILE A 145 17.76 4.69 5.71
N ASN A 146 18.92 4.11 5.44
CA ASN A 146 20.23 4.68 5.77
C ASN A 146 20.84 5.43 4.58
N LYS A 147 20.62 4.95 3.36
CA LYS A 147 21.12 5.58 2.12
C LYS A 147 20.13 5.38 0.98
N LYS A 148 20.15 6.33 0.05
CA LYS A 148 19.35 6.37 -1.18
C LYS A 148 20.31 6.61 -2.34
N TYR A 149 20.08 5.93 -3.46
CA TYR A 149 20.89 6.00 -4.68
C TYR A 149 19.98 6.30 -5.86
N ASN A 150 20.28 7.36 -6.61
CA ASN A 150 19.61 7.66 -7.87
C ASN A 150 20.52 7.28 -9.05
N LEU A 151 19.92 6.89 -10.17
CA LEU A 151 20.63 6.51 -11.40
C LEU A 151 21.49 7.63 -12.00
N ASN A 152 21.29 8.87 -11.55
CA ASN A 152 21.99 10.05 -12.04
C ASN A 152 23.05 10.59 -11.05
N ASP A 153 23.32 9.88 -9.94
CA ASP A 153 24.32 10.24 -8.93
C ASP A 153 25.70 9.64 -9.23
#